data_AF-A0A1H0QHE3-F1
#
_entry.id   AF-A0A1H0QHE3-F1
#
_cell.length_a   1.000
_cell.length_b   1.000
_cell.length_c   1.000
_cell.angle_alpha   90.00
_cell.angle_beta   90.00
_cell.angle_gamma   90.00
#
_symmetry.space_group_name_H-M   'P 1'
#
loop_
_entity.id
_entity.type
_entity.pdbx_description
1 polymer ?
#
loop_
_entity_poly.entity_id
_entity_poly.type
_entity_poly.pdbx_seq_one_letter_code
_entity_poly.pdbx_strand_id
1 'polypeptide(L)'
;MQLTHHSLPVSQVKQTFPELNVGKSVHSLKEAIDAKEEGADFLLYGNIYPTSSKPGKAGKGLDSLREIIEHVGCPVVAIGGITPERAGDVIRTGAQGIAVMSGILQAEDPVKAAQAYRTEVDGGRML
;
A
#
# COMPACT_ATOMS: atom_id res chain seq x y z
N MET A 1 9.13 -10.69 -1.07
CA MET A 1 8.18 -11.16 -2.11
C MET A 1 6.84 -10.50 -1.86
N GLN A 2 6.14 -10.09 -2.93
CA GLN A 2 4.77 -9.59 -2.82
C GLN A 2 3.79 -10.64 -3.36
N LEU A 3 2.83 -11.06 -2.53
CA LEU A 3 1.82 -12.05 -2.87
C LEU A 3 0.51 -11.36 -3.26
N THR A 4 -0.13 -11.83 -4.32
CA THR A 4 -1.45 -11.37 -4.78
C THR A 4 -2.54 -12.34 -4.34
N HIS A 5 -3.78 -12.07 -4.72
CA HIS A 5 -4.93 -12.91 -4.37
C HIS A 5 -4.78 -14.38 -4.84
N HIS A 6 -4.17 -14.61 -6.01
CA HIS A 6 -3.99 -15.96 -6.57
C HIS A 6 -2.65 -16.62 -6.23
N SER A 7 -1.83 -15.96 -5.41
CA SER A 7 -0.57 -16.52 -4.93
C SER A 7 -0.80 -17.53 -3.81
N LEU A 8 0.23 -18.29 -3.45
CA LEU A 8 0.22 -19.15 -2.26
C LEU A 8 -0.18 -18.36 -1.00
N PRO A 9 -0.75 -19.02 0.02
CA PRO A 9 -0.96 -18.42 1.34
C PRO A 9 0.36 -17.93 1.95
N VAL A 10 0.30 -16.86 2.73
CA VAL A 10 1.51 -16.29 3.37
C VAL A 10 2.14 -17.34 4.29
N SER A 11 1.32 -18.05 5.05
CA SER A 11 1.74 -19.08 5.99
C SER A 11 2.56 -20.18 5.31
N GLN A 12 2.17 -20.64 4.12
CA GLN A 12 2.91 -21.66 3.38
C GLN A 12 4.28 -21.15 2.91
N VAL A 13 4.35 -19.89 2.46
CA VAL A 13 5.62 -19.27 2.06
C VAL A 13 6.54 -19.12 3.27
N LYS A 14 6.03 -18.62 4.41
CA LYS A 14 6.83 -18.44 5.64
C LYS A 14 7.27 -19.78 6.25
N GLN A 15 6.45 -20.84 6.17
CA GLN A 15 6.84 -22.18 6.62
C GLN A 15 8.02 -22.73 5.80
N THR A 16 8.03 -22.49 4.49
CA THR A 16 9.08 -23.02 3.60
C THR A 16 10.32 -22.12 3.59
N PHE A 17 10.14 -20.81 3.68
CA PHE A 17 11.17 -19.78 3.58
C PHE A 17 10.99 -18.72 4.68
N PRO A 18 11.31 -19.04 5.95
CA PRO A 18 11.01 -18.17 7.09
C PRO A 18 11.70 -16.81 7.04
N GLU A 19 12.92 -16.76 6.49
CA GLU A 19 13.74 -15.55 6.35
C GLU A 19 13.23 -14.59 5.26
N LEU A 20 12.30 -15.04 4.42
CA LEU A 20 11.81 -14.25 3.31
C LEU A 20 10.84 -13.18 3.83
N ASN A 21 11.10 -11.92 3.48
CA ASN A 21 10.20 -10.80 3.77
C ASN A 21 8.99 -10.88 2.82
N VAL A 22 7.81 -11.20 3.35
CA VAL A 22 6.57 -11.47 2.59
C VAL A 22 5.56 -10.35 2.80
N GLY A 23 5.18 -9.69 1.71
CA GLY A 23 4.04 -8.79 1.68
C GLY A 23 2.81 -9.44 1.06
N LYS A 24 1.61 -9.03 1.49
CA LYS A 24 0.33 -9.46 0.90
C LYS A 24 -0.49 -8.27 0.41
N SER A 25 -1.00 -8.37 -0.81
CA SER A 25 -1.98 -7.41 -1.34
C SER A 25 -3.35 -7.71 -0.74
N VAL A 26 -3.98 -6.71 -0.12
CA VAL A 26 -5.26 -6.84 0.59
C VAL A 26 -6.23 -5.74 0.17
N HIS A 27 -7.52 -6.04 0.24
CA HIS A 27 -8.61 -5.16 -0.23
C HIS A 27 -9.74 -4.97 0.79
N SER A 28 -9.62 -5.49 2.00
CA SER A 28 -10.59 -5.29 3.09
C SER A 28 -9.91 -5.41 4.45
N LEU A 29 -10.57 -4.91 5.51
CA LEU A 29 -10.10 -5.11 6.88
C LEU A 29 -9.94 -6.60 7.21
N LYS A 30 -10.91 -7.42 6.82
CA LYS A 30 -10.85 -8.87 7.03
C LYS A 30 -9.62 -9.49 6.36
N GLU A 31 -9.38 -9.21 5.08
CA GLU A 31 -8.19 -9.73 4.39
C GLU A 31 -6.88 -9.25 5.04
N ALA A 32 -6.87 -8.02 5.56
CA ALA A 32 -5.70 -7.46 6.23
C ALA A 32 -5.40 -8.17 7.56
N ILE A 33 -6.43 -8.46 8.35
CA ILE A 33 -6.32 -9.24 9.58
C ILE A 33 -5.87 -10.67 9.26
N ASP A 34 -6.54 -11.35 8.32
CA ASP A 34 -6.21 -12.72 7.93
C ASP A 34 -4.73 -12.82 7.46
N ALA A 35 -4.27 -11.87 6.61
CA ALA A 35 -2.90 -11.86 6.12
C ALA A 35 -1.86 -11.64 7.23
N LYS A 36 -2.17 -10.79 8.22
CA LYS A 36 -1.34 -10.61 9.41
C LYS A 36 -1.25 -11.90 10.21
N GLU A 37 -2.38 -12.56 10.47
CA GLU A 37 -2.43 -13.83 11.21
C GLU A 37 -1.68 -14.96 10.50
N GLU A 38 -1.67 -14.95 9.16
CA GLU A 38 -0.83 -15.86 8.36
C GLU A 38 0.68 -15.55 8.43
N GLY A 39 1.08 -14.42 9.02
CA GLY A 39 2.47 -14.03 9.22
C GLY A 39 3.03 -13.09 8.17
N ALA A 40 2.20 -12.25 7.55
CA ALA A 40 2.69 -11.24 6.59
C ALA A 40 3.56 -10.19 7.30
N ASP A 41 4.73 -9.92 6.73
CA ASP A 41 5.68 -8.94 7.25
C ASP A 41 5.23 -7.50 6.94
N PHE A 42 4.46 -7.31 5.85
CA PHE A 42 3.81 -6.04 5.51
C PHE A 42 2.58 -6.25 4.62
N LEU A 43 1.75 -5.23 4.51
CA LEU A 43 0.56 -5.25 3.66
C LEU A 43 0.62 -4.18 2.58
N LEU A 44 0.10 -4.50 1.41
CA LEU A 44 -0.16 -3.54 0.34
C LEU A 44 -1.67 -3.33 0.21
N TYR A 45 -2.17 -2.20 0.69
CA TYR A 45 -3.60 -1.91 0.74
C TYR A 45 -4.03 -0.91 -0.34
N GLY A 46 -5.10 -1.24 -1.06
CA GLY A 46 -5.67 -0.32 -2.05
C GLY A 46 -6.85 -0.89 -2.83
N ASN A 47 -7.39 -0.19 -3.81
CA ASN A 47 -6.99 1.15 -4.26
C ASN A 47 -7.51 2.26 -3.32
N ILE A 48 -6.64 3.19 -2.89
CA ILE A 48 -7.05 4.30 -2.02
C ILE A 48 -7.94 5.30 -2.76
N TYR A 49 -7.54 5.69 -3.96
CA TYR A 49 -8.28 6.59 -4.85
C TYR A 49 -8.70 5.86 -6.14
N PRO A 50 -9.62 6.43 -6.94
CA PRO A 50 -9.90 5.94 -8.29
C PRO A 50 -8.62 5.88 -9.15
N THR A 51 -8.50 4.86 -10.00
CA THR A 51 -7.30 4.64 -10.81
C THR A 51 -7.64 4.00 -12.16
N SER A 52 -6.89 4.36 -13.21
CA SER A 52 -7.02 3.76 -14.54
C SER A 52 -6.68 2.26 -14.58
N SER A 53 -5.88 1.76 -13.63
CA SER A 53 -5.59 0.32 -13.54
C SER A 53 -6.76 -0.52 -13.02
N LYS A 54 -7.79 0.11 -12.44
CA LYS A 54 -9.03 -0.54 -11.98
C LYS A 54 -10.25 0.34 -12.33
N PRO A 55 -10.59 0.49 -13.62
CA PRO A 55 -11.68 1.36 -14.06
C PRO A 55 -13.02 1.02 -13.39
N GLY A 56 -13.82 2.05 -13.09
CA GLY A 56 -15.17 1.88 -12.52
C GLY A 56 -15.21 1.51 -11.02
N LYS A 57 -14.05 1.33 -10.36
CA LYS A 57 -14.00 1.10 -8.91
C LYS A 57 -13.74 2.40 -8.15
N ALA A 58 -14.58 2.69 -7.16
CA ALA A 58 -14.36 3.77 -6.23
C ALA A 58 -13.06 3.55 -5.43
N GLY A 59 -12.46 4.65 -4.96
CA GLY A 59 -11.39 4.58 -3.98
C GLY A 59 -11.93 4.11 -2.63
N LYS A 60 -11.13 3.34 -1.90
CA LYS A 60 -11.46 2.89 -0.53
C LYS A 60 -11.36 4.04 0.49
N GLY A 61 -10.62 5.10 0.15
CA GLY A 61 -10.51 6.30 0.96
C GLY A 61 -9.54 6.17 2.14
N LEU A 62 -9.29 7.31 2.79
CA LEU A 62 -8.32 7.43 3.88
C LEU A 62 -8.86 6.85 5.19
N ASP A 63 -10.17 6.95 5.44
CA ASP A 63 -10.77 6.41 6.68
C ASP A 63 -10.63 4.90 6.75
N SER A 64 -10.90 4.21 5.64
CA SER A 64 -10.70 2.76 5.56
C SER A 64 -9.22 2.37 5.66
N LEU A 65 -8.30 3.22 5.18
CA LEU A 65 -6.87 3.00 5.36
C LEU A 65 -6.46 3.13 6.84
N ARG A 66 -6.97 4.16 7.55
CA ARG A 66 -6.74 4.33 9.00
C ARG A 66 -7.25 3.13 9.79
N GLU A 67 -8.47 2.70 9.50
CA GLU A 67 -9.09 1.52 10.13
C GLU A 67 -8.18 0.29 10.00
N ILE A 68 -7.64 0.01 8.81
CA ILE A 68 -6.72 -1.12 8.64
C ILE A 68 -5.46 -0.97 9.47
N ILE A 69 -4.80 0.20 9.41
CA ILE A 69 -3.55 0.46 10.12
C ILE A 69 -3.72 0.24 11.63
N GLU A 70 -4.82 0.70 12.20
CA GLU A 70 -5.13 0.56 13.63
C GLU A 70 -5.31 -0.90 14.07
N HIS A 71 -5.77 -1.79 13.18
CA HIS A 71 -6.07 -3.19 13.53
C HIS A 71 -4.91 -4.16 13.26
N VAL A 72 -4.12 -3.93 12.21
CA VAL A 72 -3.12 -4.94 11.81
C VAL A 72 -1.81 -4.84 12.57
N GLY A 73 -1.39 -3.65 13.01
CA GLY A 73 -0.14 -3.49 13.78
C GLY A 73 1.16 -3.89 13.04
N CYS A 74 1.08 -4.25 11.75
CA CYS A 74 2.23 -4.43 10.85
C CYS A 74 2.27 -3.30 9.81
N PRO A 75 3.40 -3.06 9.14
CA PRO A 75 3.53 -1.99 8.15
C PRO A 75 2.51 -2.10 7.01
N VAL A 76 1.80 -1.00 6.73
CA VAL A 76 0.87 -0.89 5.59
C VAL A 76 1.44 0.10 4.58
N VAL A 77 1.59 -0.35 3.34
CA VAL A 77 1.90 0.48 2.17
C VAL A 77 0.61 0.72 1.39
N ALA A 78 0.27 1.98 1.18
CA ALA A 78 -0.92 2.37 0.44
C ALA A 78 -0.68 2.37 -1.08
N ILE A 79 -1.64 1.91 -1.87
CA ILE A 79 -1.56 1.91 -3.34
C ILE A 79 -2.86 2.35 -4.00
N GLY A 80 -2.76 2.92 -5.19
CA GLY A 80 -3.89 3.11 -6.12
C GLY A 80 -4.37 4.56 -6.17
N GLY A 81 -4.13 5.19 -7.33
CA GLY A 81 -4.59 6.56 -7.61
C GLY A 81 -3.92 7.66 -6.78
N ILE A 82 -2.77 7.35 -6.16
CA ILE A 82 -1.99 8.29 -5.35
C ILE A 82 -1.19 9.20 -6.29
N THR A 83 -1.40 10.50 -6.18
CA THR A 83 -0.64 11.58 -6.84
C THR A 83 0.20 12.31 -5.80
N PRO A 84 1.18 13.15 -6.19
CA PRO A 84 1.95 13.93 -5.22
C PRO A 84 1.05 14.72 -4.25
N GLU A 85 0.03 15.40 -4.77
CA GLU A 85 -0.89 16.25 -3.99
C GLU A 85 -1.69 15.48 -2.94
N ARG A 86 -1.78 14.15 -3.07
CA ARG A 86 -2.50 13.25 -2.14
C ARG A 86 -1.56 12.43 -1.27
N ALA A 87 -0.27 12.38 -1.60
CA ALA A 87 0.69 11.51 -0.93
C ALA A 87 0.84 11.88 0.56
N GLY A 88 0.91 13.17 0.88
CA GLY A 88 0.99 13.64 2.26
C GLY A 88 -0.22 13.22 3.11
N ASP A 89 -1.43 13.31 2.56
CA ASP A 89 -2.66 12.87 3.25
C ASP A 89 -2.66 11.37 3.55
N VAL A 90 -2.16 10.56 2.61
CA VAL A 90 -2.02 9.12 2.78
C VAL A 90 -1.01 8.79 3.88
N ILE A 91 0.13 9.48 3.92
CA ILE A 91 1.12 9.25 4.97
C ILE A 91 0.58 9.65 6.35
N ARG A 92 -0.18 10.75 6.44
CA ARG A 92 -0.84 11.20 7.68
C ARG A 92 -1.85 10.20 8.26
N THR A 93 -2.26 9.16 7.53
CA THR A 93 -3.07 8.08 8.11
C THR A 93 -2.24 7.10 8.96
N GLY A 94 -0.92 7.25 9.01
CA GLY A 94 0.00 6.27 9.60
C GLY A 94 0.50 5.22 8.62
N ALA A 95 0.24 5.38 7.31
CA ALA A 95 0.79 4.46 6.31
C ALA A 95 2.32 4.55 6.31
N GLN A 96 3.00 3.39 6.32
CA GLN A 96 4.46 3.33 6.34
C GLN A 96 5.07 3.90 5.05
N GLY A 97 4.32 3.84 3.95
CA GLY A 97 4.71 4.39 2.66
C GLY A 97 3.59 4.30 1.63
N ILE A 98 3.92 4.72 0.41
CA ILE A 98 3.04 4.66 -0.76
C ILE A 98 3.70 3.85 -1.88
N ALA A 99 2.87 3.24 -2.73
CA ALA A 99 3.28 2.61 -3.96
C ALA A 99 2.64 3.32 -5.17
N VAL A 100 3.47 3.60 -6.18
CA VAL A 100 3.11 4.36 -7.37
C VAL A 100 3.55 3.59 -8.61
N MET A 101 2.70 3.58 -9.65
CA MET A 101 3.00 2.93 -10.93
C MET A 101 3.01 3.94 -12.08
N SER A 102 1.83 4.25 -12.65
CA SER A 102 1.73 5.14 -13.82
C SER A 102 2.27 6.55 -13.56
N GLY A 103 2.09 7.09 -12.35
CA GLY A 103 2.58 8.43 -11.97
C GLY A 103 4.09 8.62 -12.06
N ILE A 104 4.87 7.54 -12.12
CA ILE A 104 6.33 7.58 -12.35
C ILE A 104 6.66 6.97 -13.71
N LEU A 105 6.14 5.77 -14.00
CA LEU A 105 6.52 5.01 -15.19
C LEU A 105 6.03 5.63 -16.52
N GLN A 106 5.05 6.52 -16.47
CA GLN A 106 4.50 7.21 -17.64
C GLN A 106 4.78 8.71 -17.62
N ALA A 107 5.60 9.19 -16.67
CA ALA A 107 5.98 10.59 -16.62
C ALA A 107 6.99 10.92 -17.72
N GLU A 108 6.89 12.12 -18.29
CA GLU A 108 7.91 12.65 -19.22
C GLU A 108 9.29 12.71 -18.56
N ASP A 109 9.33 13.04 -17.27
CA ASP A 109 10.52 13.03 -16.42
C ASP A 109 10.26 12.21 -15.14
N PRO A 110 10.62 10.92 -15.13
CA PRO A 110 10.43 10.05 -13.97
C PRO A 110 11.18 10.50 -12.71
N VAL A 111 12.33 11.17 -12.87
CA VAL A 111 13.12 11.66 -11.72
C VAL A 111 12.40 12.81 -11.05
N LYS A 112 11.94 13.79 -11.84
CA LYS A 112 11.14 14.92 -11.34
C LYS A 112 9.83 14.44 -10.71
N ALA A 113 9.17 13.45 -11.31
CA ALA A 113 7.96 12.84 -10.74
C ALA A 113 8.26 12.20 -9.37
N ALA A 114 9.30 11.37 -9.28
CA ALA A 114 9.68 10.73 -8.03
C ALA A 114 10.06 11.75 -6.93
N GLN A 115 10.73 12.84 -7.29
CA GLN A 115 11.03 13.94 -6.37
C GLN A 115 9.77 14.61 -5.83
N ALA A 116 8.76 14.85 -6.68
CA ALA A 116 7.48 15.41 -6.24
C ALA A 116 6.79 14.52 -5.20
N TYR A 117 6.72 13.20 -5.44
CA TYR A 117 6.21 12.26 -4.44
C TYR A 117 7.04 12.27 -3.15
N ARG A 118 8.38 12.33 -3.26
CA ARG A 118 9.26 12.31 -2.10
C ARG A 118 9.05 13.52 -1.18
N THR A 119 8.93 14.72 -1.75
CA THR A 119 8.65 15.95 -1.01
C THR A 119 7.37 15.81 -0.18
N GLU A 120 6.30 15.31 -0.79
CA GLU A 120 4.99 15.19 -0.14
C GLU A 120 4.97 14.08 0.91
N VAL A 121 5.68 12.98 0.67
CA VAL A 121 5.84 11.91 1.67
C VAL A 121 6.62 12.39 2.89
N ASP A 122 7.74 13.10 2.68
CA ASP A 122 8.54 13.62 3.79
C ASP A 122 7.76 14.68 4.58
N GLY A 123 7.06 15.59 3.90
CA GLY A 123 6.19 16.58 4.53
C GLY A 123 5.04 15.95 5.33
N GLY A 124 4.46 14.86 4.85
CA GLY A 124 3.43 14.11 5.55
C GLY A 124 3.90 13.43 6.85
N ARG A 125 5.21 13.15 7.00
CA ARG A 125 5.81 12.51 8.19
C ARG A 125 6.21 13.49 9.30
N MET A 126 6.33 14.78 8.98
CA MET A 126 6.81 15.80 9.93
C MET A 126 5.70 16.37 10.84
N LEU A 127 4.46 15.88 10.70
CA LEU A 127 3.28 16.26 11.47
C LEU A 127 2.84 15.11 12.38
#